data_AF-A0A949JNA7-F1
#
_entry.id   AF-A0A949JNA7-F1
#
_cell.length_a   1.000
_cell.length_b   1.000
_cell.length_c   1.000
_cell.angle_alpha   90.00
_cell.angle_beta   90.00
_cell.angle_gamma   90.00
#
_symmetry.space_group_name_H-M   'P 1'
#
loop_
_entity.id
_entity.type
_entity.pdbx_description
1 polymer ?
#
loop_
_entity_poly.entity_id
_entity_poly.type
_entity_poly.pdbx_seq_one_letter_code
_entity_poly.pdbx_strand_id
1 'polypeptide(L)'
;MRYAGQIVRGGYFGSYARGDAGVGSDIDIVVTVTGHDLAFVRRSATFDTTHLPVPADLLVYTEEECAGLATADSRFARVLRDETVWVV
;
A
#
# COMPACT_ATOMS: atom_id res chain seq x y z
N MET A 1 -18.26 15.38 -1.86
CA MET A 1 -18.00 14.07 -2.48
C MET A 1 -16.49 13.88 -2.45
N ARG A 2 -15.97 12.82 -1.81
CA ARG A 2 -14.52 12.59 -1.68
C ARG A 2 -14.11 11.68 -2.83
N TYR A 3 -13.20 12.12 -3.70
CA TYR A 3 -12.75 11.32 -4.83
C TYR A 3 -11.46 10.60 -4.46
N ALA A 4 -11.47 9.27 -4.59
CA ALA A 4 -10.25 8.51 -4.82
C ALA A 4 -10.03 8.48 -6.34
N GLY A 5 -8.83 8.82 -6.78
CA GLY A 5 -8.41 8.65 -8.16
C GLY A 5 -8.44 7.18 -8.58
N GLN A 6 -8.16 6.92 -9.85
CA GLN A 6 -8.07 5.55 -10.35
C GLN A 6 -6.86 4.84 -9.71
N ILE A 7 -7.01 3.56 -9.41
CA ILE A 7 -5.88 2.71 -9.02
C ILE A 7 -4.95 2.58 -10.22
N VAL A 8 -3.70 2.95 -10.02
CA VAL A 8 -2.63 2.86 -11.04
C VAL A 8 -1.92 1.53 -10.93
N ARG A 9 -1.63 1.10 -9.69
CA ARG A 9 -1.00 -0.18 -9.38
C ARG A 9 -1.24 -0.59 -7.93
N GLY A 10 -1.08 -1.89 -7.68
CA GLY A 10 -1.25 -2.49 -6.37
C GLY A 10 -0.21 -3.56 -6.12
N GLY A 11 0.26 -3.62 -4.88
CA GLY A 11 1.22 -4.63 -4.45
C GLY A 11 1.07 -4.95 -2.97
N TYR A 12 1.74 -6.01 -2.56
CA TYR A 12 1.85 -6.39 -1.15
C TYR A 12 3.32 -6.44 -0.74
N PHE A 13 3.58 -6.18 0.54
CA PHE A 13 4.92 -6.21 1.12
C PHE A 13 4.90 -6.96 2.45
N GLY A 14 5.97 -6.85 3.24
CA GLY A 14 6.02 -7.46 4.56
C GLY A 14 6.17 -8.98 4.50
N SER A 15 5.60 -9.67 5.49
CA SER A 15 5.89 -11.10 5.72
C SER A 15 5.44 -12.01 4.58
N TYR A 16 4.31 -11.68 3.96
CA TYR A 16 3.81 -12.38 2.77
C TYR A 16 4.73 -12.23 1.57
N ALA A 17 5.36 -11.07 1.40
CA ALA A 17 6.29 -10.84 0.30
C ALA A 17 7.65 -11.52 0.51
N ARG A 18 8.12 -11.60 1.78
CA ARG A 18 9.37 -12.29 2.12
C ARG A 18 9.25 -13.81 2.23
N GLY A 19 8.02 -14.33 2.28
CA GLY A 19 7.76 -15.77 2.43
C GLY A 19 7.96 -16.29 3.85
N ASP A 20 7.98 -15.41 4.85
CA ASP A 20 8.15 -15.74 6.27
C ASP A 20 6.85 -15.57 7.09
N ALA A 21 5.69 -15.42 6.42
CA ALA A 21 4.38 -15.33 7.06
C ALA A 21 4.01 -16.60 7.85
N GLY A 22 3.40 -16.40 9.02
CA GLY A 22 2.98 -17.47 9.93
C GLY A 22 1.56 -17.25 10.46
N VAL A 23 1.18 -18.06 11.47
CA VAL A 23 -0.12 -17.89 12.14
C VAL A 23 -0.16 -16.53 12.83
N GLY A 24 -1.19 -15.75 12.53
CA GLY A 24 -1.38 -14.41 13.08
C GLY A 24 -0.76 -13.28 12.26
N SER A 25 -0.08 -13.59 11.14
CA SER A 25 0.35 -12.58 10.18
C SER A 25 -0.85 -11.94 9.47
N ASP A 26 -0.78 -10.63 9.32
CA ASP A 26 -1.60 -9.81 8.44
C ASP A 26 -0.97 -9.68 7.05
N ILE A 27 -1.71 -9.12 6.10
CA ILE A 27 -1.21 -8.75 4.79
C ILE A 27 -1.00 -7.23 4.71
N ASP A 28 0.23 -6.83 4.41
CA ASP A 28 0.58 -5.44 4.16
C ASP A 28 0.37 -5.10 2.68
N ILE A 29 -0.53 -4.16 2.38
CA ILE A 29 -0.90 -3.77 1.02
C ILE A 29 -0.50 -2.32 0.76
N VAL A 30 0.05 -2.06 -0.43
CA VAL A 30 0.28 -0.72 -0.95
C VAL A 30 -0.45 -0.52 -2.27
N VAL A 31 -1.17 0.59 -2.38
CA VAL A 31 -1.90 1.00 -3.59
C VAL A 31 -1.42 2.39 -4.00
N THR A 32 -1.12 2.55 -5.29
CA THR A 32 -0.89 3.86 -5.90
C THR A 32 -2.15 4.30 -6.63
N VAL A 33 -2.63 5.51 -6.37
CA VAL A 33 -3.77 6.13 -7.07
C VAL A 33 -3.34 7.40 -7.81
N THR A 34 -4.08 7.80 -8.84
CA THR A 34 -3.78 9.02 -9.60
C THR A 34 -3.87 10.31 -8.76
N GLY A 35 -4.65 10.29 -7.68
CA GLY A 35 -4.82 11.42 -6.76
C GLY A 35 -5.79 11.11 -5.63
N HIS A 36 -5.78 11.92 -4.57
CA HIS A 36 -6.69 11.72 -3.44
C HIS A 36 -6.88 13.01 -2.61
N ASP A 37 -8.13 13.36 -2.26
CA ASP A 37 -8.44 14.60 -1.52
C ASP A 37 -8.29 14.48 0.02
N LEU A 38 -8.28 13.26 0.54
CA LEU A 38 -8.03 13.00 1.97
C LEU A 38 -6.53 13.01 2.31
N ALA A 39 -6.24 13.41 3.56
CA ALA A 39 -4.93 13.21 4.17
C ALA A 39 -4.54 11.71 4.18
N PHE A 40 -3.25 11.42 3.98
CA PHE A 40 -2.67 10.07 3.86
C PHE A 40 -3.30 9.04 4.81
N VAL A 41 -3.32 9.33 6.12
CA VAL A 41 -3.81 8.42 7.17
C VAL A 41 -5.30 8.08 7.09
N ARG A 42 -6.10 8.82 6.30
CA ARG A 42 -7.54 8.59 6.13
C ARG A 42 -7.89 7.90 4.81
N ARG A 43 -6.92 7.70 3.92
CA ARG A 43 -7.19 7.19 2.58
C ARG A 43 -7.49 5.70 2.59
N SER A 44 -6.83 4.92 3.45
CA SER A 44 -7.11 3.48 3.57
C SER A 44 -8.56 3.19 3.93
N ALA A 45 -9.21 4.07 4.70
CA ALA A 45 -10.63 3.94 5.07
C ALA A 45 -11.62 4.09 3.90
N THR A 46 -11.16 4.43 2.69
CA THR A 46 -12.00 4.46 1.48
C THR A 46 -12.05 3.10 0.78
N PHE A 47 -11.24 2.13 1.21
CA PHE A 47 -11.19 0.77 0.69
C PHE A 47 -11.83 -0.19 1.70
N ASP A 48 -12.68 -1.09 1.21
CA ASP A 48 -13.20 -2.17 2.03
C ASP A 48 -12.29 -3.40 1.95
N THR A 49 -11.47 -3.59 2.98
CA THR A 49 -10.57 -4.74 3.12
C THR A 49 -11.18 -5.87 3.94
N THR A 50 -12.42 -5.73 4.44
CA THR A 50 -13.05 -6.72 5.35
C THR A 50 -13.39 -8.04 4.66
N HIS A 51 -13.40 -8.05 3.33
CA HIS A 51 -13.58 -9.25 2.52
C HIS A 51 -12.32 -10.11 2.35
N LEU A 52 -11.15 -9.62 2.80
CA LEU A 52 -9.91 -10.39 2.73
C LEU A 52 -9.92 -11.51 3.78
N PRO A 53 -9.34 -12.69 3.46
CA PRO A 53 -9.35 -13.84 4.37
C PRO A 53 -8.42 -13.68 5.58
N VAL A 54 -7.62 -12.61 5.61
CA VAL A 54 -6.68 -12.26 6.68
C VAL A 54 -6.79 -10.76 6.98
N PRO A 55 -6.42 -10.32 8.20
CA PRO A 55 -6.33 -8.89 8.50
C PRO A 55 -5.40 -8.19 7.51
N ALA A 56 -5.72 -6.95 7.15
CA ALA A 56 -4.99 -6.22 6.13
C ALA A 56 -4.71 -4.78 6.56
N ASP A 57 -3.44 -4.40 6.47
CA ASP A 57 -2.97 -3.04 6.62
C ASP A 57 -2.74 -2.44 5.23
N LEU A 58 -3.39 -1.31 4.96
CA LEU A 58 -3.40 -0.68 3.63
C LEU A 58 -2.78 0.71 3.66
N LEU A 59 -1.82 0.95 2.77
CA LEU A 59 -1.27 2.26 2.47
C LEU A 59 -1.71 2.73 1.08
N VAL A 60 -2.20 3.97 1.00
CA VAL A 60 -2.69 4.57 -0.25
C VAL A 60 -1.87 5.81 -0.57
N TYR A 61 -0.97 5.67 -1.54
CA TYR A 61 -0.13 6.75 -2.04
C TYR A 61 -0.70 7.35 -3.31
N THR A 62 -0.52 8.65 -3.52
CA THR A 62 -0.68 9.25 -4.84
C THR A 62 0.55 8.95 -5.71
N GLU A 63 0.43 9.08 -7.04
CA GLU A 63 1.56 8.95 -7.95
C GLU A 63 2.73 9.89 -7.57
N GLU A 64 2.40 11.14 -7.21
CA GLU A 64 3.37 12.14 -6.75
C GLU A 64 4.14 11.67 -5.50
N GLU A 65 3.44 11.15 -4.50
CA GLU A 65 4.07 10.65 -3.27
C GLU A 65 4.90 9.39 -3.54
N CYS A 66 4.44 8.50 -4.41
CA CYS A 66 5.20 7.32 -4.84
C CYS A 66 6.51 7.72 -5.54
N ALA A 67 6.50 8.76 -6.38
CA ALA A 67 7.72 9.28 -7.00
C ALA A 67 8.71 9.79 -5.92
N GLY A 68 8.20 10.48 -4.89
CA GLY A 68 9.02 10.90 -3.75
C GLY A 68 9.66 9.74 -3.00
N LEU A 69 8.90 8.65 -2.74
CA LEU A 69 9.42 7.44 -2.08
C LEU A 69 10.55 6.77 -2.87
N ALA A 70 10.48 6.79 -4.20
CA ALA A 70 11.54 6.21 -5.04
C ALA A 70 12.90 6.88 -4.81
N THR A 71 12.89 8.17 -4.46
CA THR A 71 14.10 8.97 -4.21
C THR A 71 14.48 9.09 -2.73
N ALA A 72 13.59 8.73 -1.81
CA ALA A 72 13.82 8.85 -0.38
C ALA A 72 14.80 7.77 0.13
N ASP A 73 15.67 8.14 1.07
CA ASP A 73 16.63 7.23 1.74
C ASP A 73 16.12 6.70 3.10
N SER A 74 14.80 6.69 3.30
CA SER A 74 14.23 6.12 4.50
C SER A 74 14.24 4.59 4.44
N ARG A 75 14.34 3.92 5.60
CA ARG A 75 14.21 2.46 5.69
C ARG A 75 12.91 1.98 5.05
N PHE A 76 11.82 2.70 5.31
CA PHE A 76 10.50 2.34 4.80
C PHE A 76 10.41 2.47 3.28
N ALA A 77 10.99 3.53 2.70
CA ALA A 77 11.07 3.69 1.25
C ALA A 77 11.85 2.56 0.57
N ARG A 78 12.92 2.07 1.21
CA ARG A 78 13.66 0.88 0.73
C ARG A 78 12.81 -0.38 0.80
N VAL A 79 12.10 -0.62 1.89
CA VAL A 79 11.17 -1.77 2.00
C VAL A 79 10.13 -1.76 0.88
N LEU A 80 9.43 -0.63 0.67
CA LEU A 80 8.42 -0.54 -0.40
C LEU A 80 9.00 -0.67 -1.82
N ARG A 81 10.29 -0.34 -2.01
CA ARG A 81 10.94 -0.42 -3.31
C ARG A 81 11.45 -1.84 -3.60
N ASP A 82 12.06 -2.46 -2.61
CA ASP A 82 12.86 -3.66 -2.78
C ASP A 82 12.08 -4.93 -2.40
N GLU A 83 11.09 -4.84 -1.49
CA GLU A 83 10.32 -5.98 -0.99
C GLU A 83 8.89 -6.06 -1.55
N THR A 84 8.36 -5.01 -2.19
CA THR A 84 6.98 -5.05 -2.69
C THR A 84 6.84 -5.96 -3.92
N VAL A 85 5.90 -6.89 -3.84
CA VAL A 85 5.45 -7.70 -4.98
C VAL A 85 4.25 -6.99 -5.61
N TRP A 86 4.43 -6.49 -6.83
CA TRP A 86 3.40 -5.82 -7.62
C TRP A 86 2.54 -6.84 -8.38
N VAL A 87 1.22 -6.68 -8.35
CA VAL A 87 0.26 -7.65 -8.92
C VAL A 87 -0.69 -7.06 -9.97
N VAL A 88 -0.85 -5.73 -9.99
CA VAL A 88 -1.60 -4.96 -11.00
C VAL A 88 -0.87 -3.66 -11.30
#